data_AF-A0A2E9PQ00-F1
#
_entry.id   AF-A0A2E9PQ00-F1
#
_cell.length_a   1.000
_cell.length_b   1.000
_cell.length_c   1.000
_cell.angle_alpha   90.00
_cell.angle_beta   90.00
_cell.angle_gamma   90.00
#
_symmetry.space_group_name_H-M   'P 1'
#
loop_
_entity.id
_entity.type
_entity.pdbx_description
1 polymer ?
#
loop_
_entity_poly.entity_id
_entity_poly.type
_entity_poly.pdbx_seq_one_letter_code
_entity_poly.pdbx_strand_id
1 'polypeptide(L)'
;MTAGAIEFWQHQRSLATIPLRIHVNGTRGKSSVTRLIAAGLRAGGLRTFAKTTGTAPRVIDSQGKDRIIHRLRSASIGEQVRLIRFFAQEKPDAV
;
A
#
# COMPACT_ATOMS: atom_id res chain seq x y z
N MET A 1 -14.77 21.73 -10.23
CA MET A 1 -13.40 22.03 -9.75
C MET A 1 -13.22 21.77 -8.26
N THR A 2 -14.21 22.08 -7.42
CA THR A 2 -14.13 21.89 -5.95
C THR A 2 -13.99 20.43 -5.50
N ALA A 3 -14.72 19.49 -6.09
CA ALA A 3 -14.67 18.07 -5.69
C ALA A 3 -13.28 17.43 -5.85
N GLY A 4 -12.56 17.74 -6.94
CA GLY A 4 -11.20 17.24 -7.16
C GLY A 4 -10.19 17.81 -6.17
N ALA A 5 -10.32 19.10 -5.81
CA ALA A 5 -9.49 19.72 -4.79
C ALA A 5 -9.72 19.08 -3.40
N ILE A 6 -10.98 18.76 -3.06
CA ILE A 6 -11.32 18.06 -1.82
C ILE A 6 -10.74 16.64 -1.80
N GLU A 7 -10.84 15.89 -2.90
CA GLU A 7 -10.29 14.54 -2.99
C GLU A 7 -8.77 14.54 -2.81
N PHE A 8 -8.09 15.47 -3.48
CA PHE A 8 -6.66 15.68 -3.37
C PHE A 8 -6.26 16.01 -1.93
N TRP A 9 -6.93 16.97 -1.28
CA TRP A 9 -6.65 17.33 0.10
C TRP A 9 -6.81 16.15 1.07
N GLN A 10 -7.88 15.36 0.93
CA GLN A 10 -8.07 14.15 1.73
C GLN A 10 -6.97 13.10 1.48
N HIS A 11 -6.55 12.95 0.23
CA HIS A 11 -5.46 12.03 -0.12
C HIS A 11 -4.13 12.48 0.50
N GLN A 12 -3.80 13.77 0.41
CA GLN A 12 -2.60 14.33 1.02
C GLN A 12 -2.60 14.13 2.54
N ARG A 13 -3.75 14.31 3.20
CA ARG A 13 -3.90 14.03 4.64
C ARG A 13 -3.65 12.55 4.98
N SER A 14 -4.10 11.63 4.12
CA SER A 14 -3.86 10.19 4.30
C SER A 14 -2.39 9.81 4.09
N LEU A 15 -1.70 10.49 3.17
CA LEU A 15 -0.26 10.29 2.95
C LEU A 15 0.56 10.82 4.11
N ALA A 16 0.17 11.94 4.72
CA ALA A 16 0.86 12.55 5.84
C ALA A 16 0.85 11.68 7.11
N THR A 17 -0.11 10.76 7.26
CA THR A 17 -0.17 9.84 8.40
C THR A 17 0.73 8.62 8.27
N ILE A 18 1.37 8.41 7.11
CA ILE A 18 2.22 7.23 6.84
C ILE A 18 3.68 7.70 6.73
N PRO A 19 4.49 7.55 7.80
CA PRO A 19 5.79 8.20 7.88
C PRO A 19 6.81 7.59 6.91
N LEU A 20 6.79 6.27 6.73
CA LEU A 20 7.66 5.57 5.79
C LEU A 20 6.86 4.96 4.63
N ARG A 21 7.24 5.29 3.40
CA ARG A 21 6.61 4.80 2.16
C ARG A 21 7.69 4.31 1.22
N ILE A 22 7.69 3.02 0.90
CA ILE A 22 8.75 2.37 0.11
C ILE A 22 8.22 1.98 -1.26
N HIS A 23 8.79 2.57 -2.32
CA HIS A 23 8.48 2.19 -3.69
C HIS A 23 9.51 1.21 -4.24
N VAL A 24 9.10 -0.04 -4.50
CA VAL A 24 9.96 -1.06 -5.09
C VAL A 24 9.76 -1.11 -6.60
N ASN A 25 10.76 -0.66 -7.36
CA ASN A 25 10.76 -0.67 -8.83
C ASN A 25 11.83 -1.61 -9.42
N GLY A 26 11.74 -1.94 -10.70
CA GLY A 26 12.67 -2.81 -11.43
C GLY A 26 11.97 -3.74 -12.43
N THR A 27 12.73 -4.56 -13.16
CA THR A 27 12.17 -5.48 -14.18
C THR A 27 11.72 -6.82 -13.57
N ARG A 28 12.52 -7.42 -12.70
CA ARG A 28 12.27 -8.73 -12.07
C ARG A 28 12.32 -8.66 -10.54
N GLY A 29 11.76 -9.65 -9.86
CA GLY A 29 11.92 -9.82 -8.41
C GLY A 29 11.16 -8.85 -7.49
N LYS A 30 10.56 -7.76 -8.00
CA LYS A 30 9.84 -6.74 -7.22
C LYS A 30 8.91 -7.30 -6.14
N SER A 31 8.05 -8.26 -6.49
CA SER A 31 7.08 -8.83 -5.56
C SER A 31 7.75 -9.64 -4.43
N SER A 32 8.87 -10.30 -4.72
CA SER A 32 9.65 -11.04 -3.70
C SER A 32 10.39 -10.07 -2.79
N VAL A 33 11.03 -9.05 -3.36
CA VAL A 33 11.72 -7.99 -2.61
C VAL A 33 10.74 -7.22 -1.73
N THR A 34 9.56 -6.88 -2.24
CA THR A 34 8.50 -6.20 -1.46
C THR A 34 8.08 -7.04 -0.25
N ARG A 35 7.90 -8.36 -0.42
CA ARG A 35 7.58 -9.27 0.70
C ARG A 35 8.69 -9.31 1.74
N LEU A 36 9.94 -9.39 1.28
CA LEU A 36 11.11 -9.44 2.15
C LEU A 36 11.26 -8.16 2.96
N ILE A 37 11.19 -6.98 2.32
CA ILE A 37 11.25 -5.67 2.98
C ILE A 37 10.14 -5.59 4.04
N ALA A 38 8.90 -5.90 3.67
CA ALA A 38 7.78 -5.81 4.59
C ALA A 38 7.91 -6.78 5.78
N ALA A 39 8.43 -8.00 5.55
CA ALA A 39 8.70 -8.96 6.60
C ALA A 39 9.80 -8.50 7.54
N GLY A 40 10.89 -7.93 7.01
CA GLY A 40 11.98 -7.35 7.80
C GLY A 40 11.51 -6.20 8.68
N LEU A 41 10.70 -5.28 8.14
CA LEU A 41 10.15 -4.16 8.91
C LEU A 41 9.22 -4.64 10.04
N ARG A 42 8.35 -5.63 9.77
CA ARG A 42 7.52 -6.25 10.82
C ARG A 42 8.35 -6.96 11.89
N ALA A 43 9.37 -7.72 11.48
CA ALA A 43 10.28 -8.37 12.42
C ALA A 43 11.04 -7.35 13.28
N GLY A 44 11.28 -6.15 12.76
CA GLY A 44 11.81 -4.99 13.49
C GLY A 44 10.78 -4.23 14.33
N GLY A 45 9.56 -4.73 14.48
CA GLY A 45 8.52 -4.15 15.33
C GLY A 45 7.67 -3.06 14.67
N LEU A 46 7.85 -2.78 13.37
CA LEU A 46 7.07 -1.76 12.67
C LEU A 46 5.78 -2.33 12.10
N ARG A 47 4.64 -1.66 12.35
CA ARG A 47 3.35 -2.00 11.77
C ARG A 47 3.37 -1.71 10.27
N THR A 48 3.65 -2.76 9.49
CA THR A 48 3.94 -2.62 8.05
C THR A 48 2.93 -3.35 7.19
N PHE A 49 2.30 -2.62 6.28
CA PHE A 49 1.49 -3.18 5.20
C PHE A 49 2.32 -3.20 3.91
N ALA A 50 1.94 -4.02 2.94
CA ALA A 50 2.54 -3.97 1.61
C ALA A 50 1.55 -4.36 0.52
N LYS A 51 1.80 -3.90 -0.70
CA LYS A 51 1.04 -4.29 -1.90
C LYS A 51 1.98 -4.87 -2.94
N THR A 52 1.55 -5.94 -3.59
CA THR A 52 2.19 -6.44 -4.83
C THR A 52 1.22 -6.36 -6.00
N THR A 53 1.73 -6.10 -7.20
CA THR A 53 0.94 -5.89 -8.42
C THR A 53 1.20 -6.95 -9.49
N GLY A 54 1.70 -8.13 -9.11
CA GLY A 54 1.94 -9.24 -10.03
C GLY A 54 0.66 -9.78 -10.68
N THR A 55 0.72 -11.01 -11.23
CA THR A 55 -0.39 -11.68 -11.93
C THR A 55 -1.73 -11.56 -11.21
N ALA A 56 -1.72 -11.79 -9.88
CA ALA A 56 -2.81 -11.38 -9.00
C ALA A 56 -2.28 -10.29 -8.05
N PRO A 57 -2.92 -9.12 -7.98
CA PRO A 57 -2.57 -8.11 -6.98
C PRO A 57 -2.86 -8.64 -5.58
N ARG A 58 -1.97 -8.36 -4.63
CA ARG A 58 -2.12 -8.82 -3.24
C ARG A 58 -1.77 -7.73 -2.25
N VAL A 59 -2.42 -7.77 -1.09
CA VAL A 59 -2.11 -6.96 0.10
C VAL A 59 -1.59 -7.90 1.17
N ILE A 60 -0.47 -7.52 1.76
CA ILE A 60 0.10 -8.17 2.94
C ILE A 60 -0.23 -7.27 4.12
N ASP A 61 -0.98 -7.78 5.08
CA ASP A 61 -1.38 -7.00 6.26
C ASP A 61 -0.26 -6.90 7.31
N SER A 62 -0.52 -6.15 8.38
CA SER A 62 0.45 -5.97 9.48
C SER A 62 0.80 -7.26 10.22
N GLN A 63 0.00 -8.33 10.07
CA GLN A 63 0.28 -9.66 10.61
C GLN A 63 1.01 -10.56 9.59
N GLY A 64 1.36 -10.02 8.42
CA GLY A 64 2.03 -10.75 7.36
C GLY A 64 1.11 -11.65 6.53
N LYS A 65 -0.22 -11.59 6.72
CA LYS A 65 -1.16 -12.40 5.94
C LYS A 65 -1.32 -11.83 4.53
N ASP A 66 -1.00 -12.65 3.54
CA ASP A 66 -1.08 -12.30 2.12
C ASP A 66 -2.50 -12.58 1.58
N ARG A 67 -3.25 -11.50 1.28
CA ARG A 67 -4.63 -11.53 0.80
C ARG A 67 -4.70 -11.08 -0.65
N ILE A 68 -5.41 -11.84 -1.48
CA ILE A 68 -5.65 -11.48 -2.88
C ILE A 68 -6.62 -10.29 -2.94
N ILE A 69 -6.32 -9.29 -3.77
CA ILE A 69 -7.26 -8.22 -4.09
C ILE A 69 -8.12 -8.71 -5.25
N HIS A 70 -9.39 -9.01 -4.99
CA HIS A 70 -10.35 -9.31 -6.05
C HIS A 70 -10.65 -8.04 -6.84
N ARG A 71 -10.33 -8.06 -8.13
CA ARG A 71 -10.57 -6.95 -9.05
C ARG A 71 -11.71 -7.29 -10.00
N LEU A 72 -12.73 -6.42 -10.04
CA LEU A 72 -13.79 -6.46 -11.05
C LEU A 72 -13.38 -5.73 -12.36
N ARG A 73 -12.34 -4.89 -12.30
CA ARG A 73 -11.85 -4.05 -13.41
C ARG A 73 -10.33 -3.93 -13.38
N SER A 74 -9.73 -3.40 -14.44
CA SER A 74 -8.29 -3.11 -14.52
C SER A 74 -7.80 -2.20 -13.39
N ALA A 75 -6.50 -2.26 -13.10
CA ALA A 75 -5.87 -1.40 -12.11
C ALA A 75 -6.10 0.08 -12.45
N SER A 76 -6.40 0.90 -11.44
CA SER A 76 -6.63 2.35 -11.61
C SER A 76 -5.95 3.15 -10.51
N ILE A 77 -5.68 4.43 -10.78
CA ILE A 77 -5.18 5.36 -9.76
C ILE A 77 -6.18 5.50 -8.60
N GLY A 78 -7.48 5.48 -8.87
CA GLY A 78 -8.51 5.48 -7.82
C GLY A 78 -8.41 4.28 -6.87
N GLU A 79 -7.96 3.11 -7.35
CA GLU A 79 -7.67 1.96 -6.47
C GLU A 79 -6.48 2.25 -5.55
N GLN A 80 -5.41 2.87 -6.07
CA GLN A 80 -4.24 3.28 -5.27
C GLN A 80 -4.65 4.26 -4.18
N VAL A 81 -5.42 5.30 -4.52
CA VAL A 81 -5.92 6.31 -3.57
C VAL A 81 -6.77 5.66 -2.47
N ARG A 82 -7.69 4.76 -2.83
CA ARG A 82 -8.51 4.02 -1.85
C ARG A 82 -7.68 3.12 -0.95
N LEU A 83 -6.68 2.44 -1.51
CA LEU A 83 -5.81 1.56 -0.73
C LEU A 83 -4.96 2.36 0.27
N ILE A 84 -4.41 3.50 -0.13
CA ILE A 84 -3.68 4.40 0.77
C ILE A 84 -4.59 4.91 1.89
N ARG A 85 -5.84 5.28 1.57
CA ARG A 85 -6.82 5.66 2.59
C ARG A 85 -7.11 4.53 3.58
N PHE A 86 -7.27 3.31 3.09
CA PHE A 86 -7.44 2.12 3.93
C PHE A 86 -6.22 1.90 4.83
N PHE A 87 -5.00 1.95 4.30
CA PHE A 87 -3.79 1.84 5.10
C PHE A 87 -3.69 2.97 6.12
N ALA A 88 -3.97 4.23 5.77
CA ALA A 88 -3.92 5.35 6.70
C ALA A 88 -4.83 5.16 7.93
N GLN A 89 -6.00 4.54 7.77
CA GLN A 89 -6.91 4.23 8.89
C GLN A 89 -6.31 3.22 9.87
N GLU A 90 -5.46 2.32 9.37
CA GLU A 90 -4.72 1.35 10.18
C GLU A 90 -3.51 1.98 10.90
N LYS A 91 -3.18 3.26 10.67
CA LYS A 91 -2.02 3.94 11.29
C LYS A 91 -0.70 3.13 11.20
N PRO A 92 -0.27 2.73 9.99
CA PRO A 92 0.97 1.97 9.81
C PRO A 92 2.18 2.87 9.96
N ASP A 93 3.28 2.26 10.41
CA ASP A 93 4.60 2.91 10.41
C ASP A 93 5.19 2.90 8.99
N ALA A 94 4.91 1.84 8.21
CA ALA A 94 5.45 1.65 6.88
C ALA A 94 4.45 1.03 5.89
N VAL A 95 4.53 1.45 4.62
CA VAL A 95 3.81 0.86 3.47
C VAL A 95 4.65 0.73 2.22
#